data_AF-A0A330M0G7-F1
#
_entry.id   AF-A0A330M0G7-F1
#
_cell.length_a   1.000
_cell.length_b   1.000
_cell.length_c   1.000
_cell.angle_alpha   90.00
_cell.angle_beta   90.00
_cell.angle_gamma   90.00
#
_symmetry.space_group_name_H-M   'P 1'
#
loop_
_entity.id
_entity.type
_entity.pdbx_description
1 polymer ?
#
loop_
_entity_poly.entity_id
_entity_poly.type
_entity_poly.pdbx_seq_one_letter_code
_entity_poly.pdbx_strand_id
1 'polypeptide(L)'
;MESRNIVIFDGVCNLCNNTVNFIIKRDPKQIFCFTPMQSQAAKDLISRYSLVNGYRDTFFLIKLGKCYTRSDAALEICKDLPAL
;
A
#
# COMPACT_ATOMS: atom_id res chain seq x y z
N MET A 1 -3.96 -5.26 18.61
CA MET A 1 -2.81 -5.53 17.71
C MET A 1 -2.95 -4.60 16.53
N GLU A 2 -1.95 -3.75 16.37
CA GLU A 2 -2.02 -2.40 15.83
C GLU A 2 -2.57 -2.32 14.41
N SER A 3 -3.49 -1.38 14.20
CA SER A 3 -4.08 -0.94 12.93
C SER A 3 -3.04 -0.31 12.00
N ARG A 4 -1.96 -1.02 11.66
CA ARG A 4 -0.91 -0.50 10.77
C ARG A 4 -1.45 -0.41 9.35
N ASN A 5 -1.14 0.70 8.67
CA ASN A 5 -1.52 0.93 7.29
C ASN A 5 -0.58 0.15 6.38
N ILE A 6 -1.08 -0.84 5.64
CA ILE A 6 -0.22 -1.73 4.83
C ILE A 6 -0.31 -1.32 3.37
N VAL A 7 0.82 -0.91 2.80
CA VAL A 7 0.99 -0.65 1.37
C VAL A 7 1.51 -1.91 0.70
N ILE A 8 0.73 -2.46 -0.23
CA ILE A 8 1.13 -3.57 -1.09
C ILE A 8 1.51 -3.00 -2.45
N PHE A 9 2.69 -3.32 -2.94
CA PHE A 9 3.20 -2.77 -4.20
C PHE A 9 3.88 -3.83 -5.05
N ASP A 10 3.94 -3.62 -6.36
CA ASP A 10 4.74 -4.45 -7.26
C ASP A 10 6.21 -4.04 -7.22
N GLY A 11 7.05 -4.90 -6.65
CA GLY A 11 8.49 -4.68 -6.53
C GLY A 11 9.26 -4.71 -7.85
N VAL A 12 8.63 -5.12 -8.97
CA VAL A 12 9.25 -5.15 -10.30
C VAL A 12 9.03 -3.81 -11.05
N CYS A 13 8.04 -3.02 -10.65
CA CYS A 13 7.74 -1.75 -11.27
C CYS A 13 8.54 -0.59 -10.65
N ASN A 14 9.40 0.06 -11.45
CA ASN A 14 10.18 1.22 -11.00
C ASN A 14 9.33 2.39 -10.50
N LEU A 15 8.12 2.57 -11.04
CA LEU A 15 7.18 3.58 -10.57
C LEU A 15 6.71 3.28 -9.15
N CYS A 16 6.26 2.05 -8.87
CA CYS A 16 5.83 1.63 -7.54
C CYS A 16 6.96 1.76 -6.53
N ASN A 17 8.18 1.34 -6.89
CA ASN A 17 9.36 1.49 -6.06
C ASN A 17 9.68 2.95 -5.74
N ASN A 18 9.58 3.85 -6.73
CA ASN A 18 9.75 5.29 -6.51
C ASN A 18 8.68 5.88 -5.58
N THR A 19 7.41 5.47 -5.75
CA THR A 19 6.31 5.89 -4.88
C THR A 19 6.55 5.42 -3.44
N VAL A 20 6.93 4.15 -3.22
CA VAL A 20 7.24 3.63 -1.87
C VAL A 20 8.38 4.40 -1.23
N ASN A 21 9.48 4.63 -1.96
CA ASN A 21 10.61 5.42 -1.47
C ASN A 21 10.21 6.87 -1.14
N PHE A 22 9.30 7.47 -1.91
CA PHE A 22 8.74 8.79 -1.62
C PHE A 22 7.98 8.81 -0.30
N ILE A 23 7.16 7.79 -0.03
CA ILE A 23 6.37 7.66 1.20
C ILE A 23 7.30 7.45 2.39
N ILE A 24 8.26 6.52 2.30
CA ILE A 24 9.24 6.24 3.37
C ILE A 24 9.98 7.52 3.78
N LYS A 25 10.39 8.35 2.82
CA LYS A 25 11.08 9.62 3.10
C LYS A 25 10.18 10.66 3.82
N ARG A 26 8.86 10.54 3.70
CA ARG A 26 7.87 11.49 4.23
C ARG A 26 7.09 10.95 5.42
N ASP A 27 7.31 9.70 5.80
CA ASP A 27 6.68 9.04 6.94
C ASP A 27 7.69 8.79 8.08
N PRO A 28 8.20 9.84 8.75
CA PRO A 28 9.14 9.67 9.86
C PRO A 28 8.48 8.98 11.07
N LYS A 29 7.14 8.93 11.11
CA LYS A 29 6.35 8.29 12.17
C LYS A 29 6.11 6.79 11.91
N GLN A 30 6.54 6.26 10.76
CA GLN A 30 6.37 4.86 10.37
C GLN A 30 4.90 4.39 10.48
N ILE A 31 3.98 5.24 10.06
CA ILE A 31 2.54 4.96 10.01
C ILE A 31 2.26 3.85 8.99
N PHE A 32 3.04 3.80 7.90
CA PHE A 32 2.90 2.86 6.81
C PHE A 32 3.91 1.70 6.90
N CYS A 33 3.40 0.50 6.67
CA CYS A 33 4.19 -0.71 6.46
C CYS A 33 4.13 -1.08 4.98
N PHE A 34 5.24 -1.57 4.42
CA PHE A 34 5.33 -1.91 3.00
C PHE A 34 5.55 -3.40 2.84
N THR A 35 4.86 -4.01 1.89
CA THR A 35 5.07 -5.42 1.54
C THR A 35 5.00 -5.62 0.03
N PRO A 36 5.95 -6.33 -0.59
CA PRO A 36 5.89 -6.63 -2.00
C PRO A 36 4.74 -7.61 -2.27
N MET A 37 4.06 -7.43 -3.40
CA MET A 37 2.93 -8.27 -3.83
C MET A 37 3.30 -9.75 -3.96
N GLN A 38 4.57 -10.05 -4.21
CA GLN A 38 5.08 -11.43 -4.34
C GLN A 38 5.16 -12.16 -2.99
N SER A 39 5.12 -11.44 -1.86
CA SER A 39 5.20 -12.04 -0.52
C SER A 39 3.95 -12.84 -0.15
N GLN A 40 4.11 -13.83 0.71
CA GLN A 40 2.97 -14.60 1.23
C GLN A 40 1.99 -13.73 2.02
N ALA A 41 2.51 -12.78 2.81
CA ALA A 41 1.68 -11.84 3.56
C ALA A 41 0.79 -10.98 2.65
N ALA A 42 1.32 -10.49 1.52
CA ALA A 42 0.52 -9.76 0.55
C ALA A 42 -0.58 -10.62 -0.06
N LYS A 43 -0.28 -11.87 -0.44
CA LYS A 43 -1.27 -12.81 -0.99
C LYS A 43 -2.41 -13.08 0.00
N ASP A 44 -2.07 -13.31 1.27
CA ASP A 44 -3.07 -13.58 2.32
C ASP A 44 -3.95 -12.35 2.56
N LEU A 45 -3.36 -11.14 2.56
CA LEU A 45 -4.11 -9.89 2.70
C LEU A 45 -5.03 -9.64 1.49
N ILE A 46 -4.52 -9.76 0.27
CA ILE A 46 -5.30 -9.59 -0.96
C ILE A 46 -6.48 -10.57 -1.00
N SER A 47 -6.25 -11.83 -0.59
CA SER A 47 -7.29 -12.85 -0.50
C SER A 47 -8.36 -12.49 0.55
N ARG A 48 -7.95 -12.03 1.74
CA ARG A 48 -8.87 -11.63 2.82
C ARG A 48 -9.77 -10.46 2.43
N TYR A 49 -9.24 -9.49 1.70
CA TYR A 49 -10.02 -8.32 1.27
C TYR A 49 -10.81 -8.56 -0.03
N SER A 50 -10.89 -9.82 -0.51
CA SER A 50 -11.65 -10.22 -1.69
C SER A 50 -11.37 -9.31 -2.89
N LEU A 51 -10.10 -8.92 -3.08
CA LEU A 51 -9.64 -8.21 -4.27
C LEU A 51 -9.57 -9.20 -5.44
N VAL A 52 -10.72 -9.72 -5.81
CA VAL A 52 -10.91 -10.69 -6.92
C VAL A 52 -11.14 -9.94 -8.24
N ASN A 53 -11.26 -8.61 -8.20
CA ASN A 53 -11.51 -7.78 -9.37
C ASN A 53 -10.23 -7.48 -10.16
N GLY A 54 -9.66 -8.54 -10.74
CA GLY A 54 -8.66 -8.47 -11.79
C GLY A 54 -7.29 -8.05 -11.27
N TYR A 55 -6.31 -8.94 -11.41
CA TYR A 55 -4.87 -8.75 -11.20
C TYR A 55 -4.22 -7.60 -12.03
N ARG A 56 -4.97 -6.58 -12.45
CA ARG A 56 -4.46 -5.40 -13.16
C ARG A 56 -3.87 -4.36 -12.21
N ASP A 57 -4.29 -4.34 -10.96
CA ASP A 57 -3.81 -3.38 -9.98
C ASP A 57 -2.51 -3.87 -9.33
N THR A 58 -1.52 -2.99 -9.27
CA THR A 58 -0.15 -3.29 -8.76
C THR A 58 0.21 -2.47 -7.53
N PHE A 59 -0.76 -1.71 -6.99
CA PHE A 59 -0.56 -0.81 -5.86
C PHE A 59 -1.84 -0.72 -5.02
N PHE A 60 -1.73 -1.08 -3.74
CA PHE A 60 -2.85 -1.18 -2.81
C PHE A 60 -2.48 -0.59 -1.45
N LEU A 61 -3.48 -0.08 -0.74
CA LEU A 61 -3.39 0.33 0.66
C LEU A 61 -4.48 -0.37 1.47
N ILE A 62 -4.11 -0.99 2.57
CA ILE A 62 -5.03 -1.51 3.58
C ILE A 62 -4.97 -0.57 4.78
N LYS A 63 -6.08 0.11 5.05
CA LYS A 63 -6.20 1.10 6.13
C LYS A 63 -7.57 0.93 6.79
N LEU A 64 -7.59 0.77 8.12
CA LEU A 64 -8.82 0.65 8.92
C LEU A 64 -9.81 -0.42 8.39
N GLY A 65 -9.30 -1.56 7.93
CA GLY A 65 -10.14 -2.64 7.38
C GLY A 65 -10.73 -2.35 5.99
N LYS A 66 -10.29 -1.27 5.33
CA LYS A 66 -10.63 -0.97 3.94
C LYS A 66 -9.41 -1.17 3.06
N CYS A 67 -9.65 -1.64 1.84
CA CYS A 67 -8.64 -1.68 0.80
C CYS A 67 -8.90 -0.60 -0.24
N TYR A 68 -7.87 0.18 -0.54
CA TYR A 68 -7.82 1.19 -1.59
C TYR A 68 -6.86 0.71 -2.69
N THR A 69 -7.14 1.04 -3.95
CA THR A 69 -6.30 0.60 -5.09
C THR A 69 -5.82 1.80 -5.91
N ARG A 70 -4.69 1.64 -6.62
CA ARG A 70 -4.12 2.62 -7.56
C ARG A 70 -4.10 4.06 -7.01
N SER A 71 -4.82 4.97 -7.68
CA SER A 71 -4.90 6.39 -7.34
C SER A 71 -5.59 6.63 -6.00
N ASP A 72 -6.58 5.82 -5.62
CA ASP A 72 -7.25 5.95 -4.32
C ASP A 72 -6.28 5.63 -3.18
N ALA A 73 -5.45 4.59 -3.35
CA ALA A 73 -4.39 4.28 -2.40
C ALA A 73 -3.39 5.45 -2.28
N ALA A 74 -2.95 6.01 -3.41
CA ALA A 74 -2.03 7.16 -3.41
C ALA A 74 -2.65 8.40 -2.72
N LEU A 75 -3.91 8.72 -3.01
CA LEU A 75 -4.62 9.84 -2.40
C LEU A 75 -4.79 9.65 -0.90
N GLU A 76 -5.17 8.45 -0.45
CA GLU A 76 -5.31 8.16 0.99
C GLU A 76 -3.97 8.24 1.73
N ILE A 77 -2.88 7.77 1.12
CA ILE A 77 -1.54 7.91 1.70
C ILE A 77 -1.18 9.39 1.83
N CYS A 78 -1.39 10.19 0.78
CA CYS A 78 -1.10 11.62 0.80
C CYS A 78 -1.89 12.39 1.86
N LYS A 79 -3.09 11.94 2.25
CA LYS A 79 -3.88 12.56 3.33
C LYS A 79 -3.26 12.37 4.72
N ASP A 80 -2.56 11.26 4.94
CA ASP A 80 -1.93 10.98 6.24
C ASP A 80 -0.46 11.45 6.30
N LEU A 81 0.14 11.77 5.14
CA LEU A 81 1.47 12.35 5.08
C LEU A 81 1.42 13.85 5.44
N PRO A 82 2.46 14.38 6.12
CA PRO A 82 2.58 15.82 6.35
C PRO A 82 2.57 16.57 5.01
N ALA A 83 1.87 17.72 4.97
CA ALA A 83 1.81 18.57 3.80
C ALA A 83 3.22 19.03 3.35
N LEU A 84 3.35 19.26 2.04
CA LEU A 84 4.57 19.69 1.34
C LEU A 84 5.09 21.05 1.84
#